data_AF-X1DJ44-F1
#
_entry.id   AF-X1DJ44-F1
#
_cell.length_a   1.000
_cell.length_b   1.000
_cell.length_c   1.000
_cell.angle_alpha   90.00
_cell.angle_beta   90.00
_cell.angle_gamma   90.00
#
_symmetry.space_group_name_H-M   'P 1'
#
loop_
_entity.id
_entity.type
_entity.pdbx_description
1 polymer ?
#
loop_
_entity_poly.entity_id
_entity_poly.type
_entity_poly.pdbx_seq_one_letter_code
_entity_poly.pdbx_strand_id
1 'polypeptide(L)'
;MNLRIKTFLMIILIFITILLSGCSFLRGIIPSLPNKGTSASWTVMVYIGGDQKDIEKSAWDSLDKMESVGSTDEVNIVVQLDPYTSCIGTYRYYVTGAEKWGDPPYYPTDIVDPLAEQDMTDPNVLTEFIRWAQENYPAEHYLLI
;
A
#
# COMPACT_ATOMS: atom_id res chain seq x y z
N MET A 1 -18.88 -7.65 49.25
CA MET A 1 -18.81 -7.11 47.88
C MET A 1 -19.54 -8.06 46.93
N ASN A 2 -20.67 -7.63 46.36
CA ASN A 2 -21.65 -8.50 45.70
C ASN A 2 -21.06 -9.15 44.43
N LEU A 3 -21.38 -10.43 44.21
CA LEU A 3 -20.86 -11.22 43.08
C LEU A 3 -21.10 -10.52 41.73
N ARG A 4 -22.25 -9.84 41.58
CA ARG A 4 -22.60 -9.04 40.39
C ARG A 4 -21.67 -7.85 40.13
N ILE A 5 -21.14 -7.23 41.18
CA ILE A 5 -20.20 -6.10 41.07
C ILE A 5 -18.81 -6.61 40.66
N LYS A 6 -18.39 -7.78 41.15
CA LYS A 6 -17.13 -8.42 40.73
C LYS A 6 -17.16 -8.84 39.26
N THR A 7 -18.27 -9.43 38.81
CA THR A 7 -18.45 -9.82 37.40
C THR A 7 -18.44 -8.59 36.48
N PHE A 8 -19.08 -7.49 36.89
CA PHE A 8 -19.10 -6.25 36.12
C PHE A 8 -17.72 -5.58 36.03
N LEU A 9 -16.98 -5.52 37.15
CA LEU A 9 -15.58 -5.02 37.13
C LEU A 9 -14.67 -5.89 36.25
N MET A 10 -14.85 -7.22 36.26
CA MET A 10 -14.04 -8.13 35.46
C MET A 10 -14.29 -7.96 33.95
N ILE A 11 -15.54 -7.72 33.54
CA ILE A 11 -15.88 -7.47 32.13
C ILE A 11 -15.30 -6.12 31.65
N ILE A 12 -15.34 -5.09 32.50
CA ILE A 12 -14.74 -3.78 32.18
C ILE A 12 -13.22 -3.90 32.04
N LEU A 13 -12.56 -4.65 32.93
CA LEU A 13 -11.13 -4.93 32.84
C LEU A 13 -10.75 -5.71 31.57
N ILE A 14 -11.58 -6.67 31.14
CA ILE A 14 -11.35 -7.40 29.88
C ILE A 14 -11.50 -6.47 28.66
N PHE A 15 -12.54 -5.63 28.63
CA PHE A 15 -12.73 -4.65 27.55
C PHE A 15 -11.59 -3.62 27.48
N ILE A 16 -11.07 -3.16 28.63
CA ILE A 16 -9.94 -2.21 28.66
C ILE A 16 -8.64 -2.85 28.14
N THR A 17 -8.41 -4.14 28.42
CA THR A 17 -7.22 -4.86 27.92
C THR A 17 -7.27 -5.13 26.41
N ILE A 18 -8.48 -5.30 25.85
CA ILE A 18 -8.68 -5.46 24.40
C ILE A 18 -8.46 -4.12 23.67
N LEU A 19 -8.91 -3.00 24.25
CA LEU A 19 -8.68 -1.64 23.72
C LEU A 19 -7.20 -1.22 23.76
N LEU A 20 -6.45 -1.61 24.80
CA LEU A 20 -5.01 -1.32 24.92
C LEU A 20 -4.13 -2.18 24.01
N SER A 21 -4.64 -3.32 23.52
CA SER A 21 -3.92 -4.25 22.62
C SER A 21 -4.28 -4.05 21.14
N GLY A 22 -5.14 -3.07 20.83
CA GLY A 22 -5.74 -2.83 19.51
C GLY A 22 -4.79 -2.39 18.41
N CYS A 23 -3.52 -2.10 18.70
CA CYS A 23 -2.50 -1.77 17.69
C CYS A 23 -1.56 -2.96 17.39
N SER A 24 -1.59 -4.03 18.19
CA SER A 24 -0.71 -5.20 17.98
C SER A 24 -1.35 -6.32 17.17
N PHE A 25 -2.65 -6.24 16.87
CA PHE A 25 -3.37 -7.24 16.07
C PHE A 25 -3.32 -7.01 14.55
N LEU A 26 -2.85 -5.85 14.08
CA LEU A 26 -2.67 -5.58 12.64
C LEU A 26 -1.28 -5.99 12.12
N ARG A 27 -0.35 -6.38 13.00
CA ARG A 27 1.01 -6.79 12.59
C ARG A 27 1.05 -8.17 11.90
N GLY A 28 -0.06 -8.90 11.88
CA GLY A 28 -0.19 -10.24 11.30
C GLY A 28 -1.00 -10.31 10.01
N ILE A 29 -1.40 -9.18 9.43
CA ILE A 29 -2.19 -9.12 8.17
C ILE A 29 -1.40 -8.42 7.05
N ILE A 30 -0.09 -8.21 7.21
CA ILE A 30 0.74 -7.84 6.07
C ILE A 30 0.97 -9.14 5.29
N PRO A 31 0.48 -9.26 4.04
CA PRO A 31 0.85 -10.39 3.20
C PRO A 31 2.38 -10.44 3.15
N SER A 32 2.97 -11.58 3.53
CA SER A 32 4.38 -11.78 3.27
C SER A 32 4.60 -11.63 1.77
N LEU A 33 5.50 -10.73 1.36
CA LEU A 33 5.91 -10.61 -0.03
C LEU A 33 6.21 -12.02 -0.59
N PRO A 34 5.74 -12.37 -1.79
CA PRO A 34 6.01 -13.68 -2.38
C PRO A 34 7.50 -13.97 -2.33
N ASN A 35 7.90 -15.06 -1.66
CA ASN A 35 9.28 -15.52 -1.66
C ASN A 35 9.60 -16.11 -3.04
N LYS A 36 9.91 -15.23 -3.99
CA LYS A 36 10.19 -15.59 -5.38
C LYS A 36 11.64 -16.08 -5.45
N GLY A 37 11.81 -17.40 -5.56
CA GLY A 37 13.10 -18.11 -5.56
C GLY A 37 14.06 -17.76 -6.72
N THR A 38 13.68 -16.82 -7.59
CA THR A 38 14.49 -16.23 -8.65
C THR A 38 14.11 -14.75 -8.80
N SER A 39 15.10 -13.86 -8.91
CA SER A 39 14.90 -12.44 -9.22
C SER A 39 14.11 -12.30 -10.52
N ALA A 40 13.12 -11.40 -10.57
CA ALA A 40 12.36 -11.15 -11.80
C ALA A 40 13.28 -10.63 -12.92
N SER A 41 12.88 -10.74 -14.18
CA SER A 41 13.65 -10.13 -15.28
C SER A 41 13.53 -8.61 -15.26
N TRP A 42 12.34 -8.08 -14.95
CA TRP A 42 12.09 -6.64 -14.92
C TRP A 42 11.34 -6.19 -13.67
N THR A 43 11.70 -5.02 -13.16
CA THR A 43 10.85 -4.21 -12.29
C THR A 43 10.56 -2.88 -12.97
N VAL A 44 9.28 -2.66 -13.26
CA VAL A 44 8.76 -1.39 -13.78
C VAL A 44 8.27 -0.57 -12.60
N MET A 45 8.89 0.59 -12.40
CA MET A 45 8.60 1.55 -11.35
C MET A 45 7.86 2.72 -11.97
N VAL A 46 6.65 3.01 -11.48
CA VAL A 46 5.83 4.10 -12.01
C VAL A 46 5.59 5.13 -10.91
N TYR A 47 6.02 6.36 -11.15
CA TYR A 47 6.00 7.44 -10.15
C TYR A 47 5.01 8.53 -10.56
N ILE A 48 3.86 8.59 -9.87
CA ILE A 48 2.70 9.36 -10.31
C ILE A 48 2.33 10.43 -9.28
N GLY A 49 2.57 11.70 -9.61
CA GLY A 49 2.00 12.84 -8.92
C GLY A 49 0.58 13.13 -9.43
N GLY A 50 -0.43 12.82 -8.63
CA GLY A 50 -1.85 13.01 -8.92
C GLY A 50 -2.56 13.97 -7.97
N ASP A 51 -1.83 14.72 -7.12
CA ASP A 51 -2.33 15.67 -6.13
C ASP A 51 -2.84 17.00 -6.74
N GLN A 52 -3.59 16.89 -7.84
CA GLN A 52 -4.40 17.96 -8.37
C GLN A 52 -5.73 17.39 -8.86
N LYS A 53 -6.83 18.04 -8.48
CA LYS A 53 -8.20 17.56 -8.72
C LYS A 53 -8.50 17.21 -10.19
N ASP A 54 -7.92 17.94 -11.14
CA ASP A 54 -8.09 17.74 -12.58
C ASP A 54 -7.12 16.70 -13.18
N ILE A 55 -6.05 16.35 -12.47
CA ILE A 55 -5.05 15.34 -12.86
C ILE A 55 -5.38 13.97 -12.23
N GLU A 56 -5.94 13.95 -11.02
CA GLU A 56 -6.20 12.75 -10.22
C GLU A 56 -6.90 11.64 -11.03
N LYS A 57 -7.92 11.98 -11.82
CA LYS A 57 -8.61 11.00 -12.65
C LYS A 57 -7.66 10.29 -13.61
N SER A 58 -6.74 11.03 -14.24
CA SER A 58 -5.76 10.46 -15.18
C SER A 58 -4.73 9.59 -14.47
N ALA A 59 -4.40 9.92 -13.22
CA ALA A 59 -3.53 9.11 -12.37
C ALA A 59 -4.18 7.75 -12.07
N TRP A 60 -5.46 7.75 -11.66
CA TRP A 60 -6.23 6.53 -11.47
C TRP A 60 -6.47 5.74 -12.77
N ASP A 61 -6.78 6.41 -13.88
CA ASP A 61 -6.94 5.76 -15.20
C ASP A 61 -5.62 5.08 -15.65
N SER A 62 -4.47 5.60 -15.22
CA SER A 62 -3.17 4.98 -15.49
C SER A 62 -2.98 3.72 -14.67
N LEU A 63 -3.36 3.74 -13.38
CA LEU A 63 -3.36 2.55 -12.53
C LEU A 63 -4.33 1.48 -13.04
N ASP A 64 -5.55 1.86 -13.48
CA ASP A 64 -6.52 0.94 -14.08
C ASP A 64 -5.93 0.15 -15.27
N LYS A 65 -5.12 0.82 -16.11
CA LYS A 65 -4.46 0.17 -17.26
C LYS A 65 -3.39 -0.81 -16.81
N MET A 66 -2.65 -0.50 -15.74
CA MET A 66 -1.65 -1.41 -15.18
C MET A 66 -2.31 -2.63 -14.53
N GLU A 67 -3.42 -2.42 -13.82
CA GLU A 67 -4.24 -3.51 -13.26
C GLU A 67 -4.85 -4.40 -14.36
N SER A 68 -5.11 -3.89 -15.56
CA SER A 68 -5.57 -4.74 -16.67
C SER A 68 -4.57 -5.82 -17.12
N VAL A 69 -3.28 -5.69 -16.74
CA VAL A 69 -2.22 -6.66 -17.07
C VAL A 69 -1.62 -7.35 -15.84
N GLY A 70 -1.43 -6.63 -14.73
CA GLY A 70 -0.87 -7.18 -13.49
C GLY A 70 0.64 -7.50 -13.55
N SER A 71 1.24 -7.70 -12.38
CA SER A 71 2.57 -8.29 -12.24
C SER A 71 2.54 -9.79 -12.51
N THR A 72 3.68 -10.33 -12.91
CA THR A 72 3.88 -11.75 -13.26
C THR A 72 5.10 -12.33 -12.57
N ASP A 73 5.47 -13.57 -12.89
CA ASP A 73 6.70 -14.16 -12.37
C ASP A 73 7.98 -13.52 -12.96
N GLU A 74 7.88 -12.93 -14.15
CA GLU A 74 9.00 -12.33 -14.88
C GLU A 74 9.06 -10.80 -14.74
N VAL A 75 7.93 -10.15 -14.43
CA VAL A 75 7.82 -8.68 -14.37
C VAL A 75 7.10 -8.24 -13.10
N ASN A 76 7.76 -7.41 -12.30
CA ASN A 76 7.12 -6.68 -11.21
C ASN A 76 6.65 -5.31 -11.73
N ILE A 77 5.43 -4.91 -11.40
CA ILE A 77 4.91 -3.57 -11.63
C ILE A 77 4.62 -2.95 -10.27
N VAL A 78 5.35 -1.89 -9.94
CA VAL A 78 5.19 -1.15 -8.68
C VAL A 78 4.93 0.32 -8.96
N VAL A 79 4.04 0.90 -8.17
CA VAL A 79 3.56 2.27 -8.39
C VAL A 79 3.64 3.05 -7.10
N GLN A 80 4.22 4.25 -7.10
CA GLN A 80 3.99 5.24 -6.05
C GLN A 80 3.05 6.29 -6.62
N LEU A 81 1.84 6.37 -6.06
CA LEU A 81 0.79 7.27 -6.49
C LEU A 81 0.40 8.18 -5.33
N ASP A 82 0.45 9.48 -5.59
CA ASP A 82 0.02 10.53 -4.66
C ASP A 82 -1.27 11.17 -5.20
N PRO A 83 -2.46 10.71 -4.80
CA PRO A 83 -3.73 11.18 -5.34
C PRO A 83 -4.28 12.37 -4.54
N TYR A 84 -4.95 13.30 -5.23
CA TYR A 84 -5.59 14.46 -4.60
C TYR A 84 -6.61 14.12 -3.51
N THR A 85 -7.40 13.07 -3.74
CA THR A 85 -8.40 12.59 -2.78
C THR A 85 -7.83 11.41 -2.01
N SER A 86 -7.16 11.72 -0.90
CA SER A 86 -6.56 10.71 -0.02
C SER A 86 -6.87 10.97 1.45
N CYS A 87 -6.97 9.89 2.24
CA CYS A 87 -7.08 9.98 3.70
C CYS A 87 -5.74 9.89 4.42
N ILE A 88 -4.69 9.38 3.75
CA ILE A 88 -3.34 9.21 4.32
C ILE A 88 -2.33 10.11 3.59
N GLY A 89 -2.44 10.18 2.26
CA GLY A 89 -1.52 10.84 1.35
C GLY A 89 -1.16 9.89 0.22
N THR A 90 0.11 9.52 0.13
CA THR A 90 0.66 8.70 -0.95
C THR A 90 0.53 7.19 -0.70
N TYR A 91 0.39 6.42 -1.77
CA TYR A 91 0.29 4.96 -1.71
C TYR A 91 1.33 4.29 -2.59
N ARG A 92 1.96 3.22 -2.10
CA ARG A 92 2.72 2.29 -2.93
C ARG A 92 1.92 1.03 -3.21
N TYR A 93 1.84 0.67 -4.48
CA TYR A 93 1.14 -0.51 -4.98
C TYR A 93 2.13 -1.55 -5.48
N TYR A 94 1.80 -2.82 -5.27
CA TYR A 94 2.23 -3.92 -6.11
C TYR A 94 1.04 -4.36 -6.94
N VAL A 95 1.08 -4.07 -8.24
CA VAL A 95 -0.07 -4.24 -9.13
C VAL A 95 -0.26 -5.72 -9.44
N THR A 96 -1.41 -6.30 -9.10
CA THR A 96 -1.69 -7.74 -9.22
C THR A 96 -2.80 -8.07 -10.20
N GLY A 97 -3.48 -7.05 -10.75
CA GLY A 97 -4.70 -7.23 -11.51
C GLY A 97 -5.93 -7.39 -10.63
N ALA A 98 -5.98 -6.63 -9.54
CA ALA A 98 -7.05 -6.67 -8.58
C ALA A 98 -8.35 -6.07 -9.13
N GLU A 99 -9.48 -6.49 -8.54
CA GLU A 99 -10.78 -5.89 -8.86
C GLU A 99 -10.87 -4.45 -8.35
N LYS A 100 -11.34 -3.56 -9.23
CA LYS A 100 -11.53 -2.15 -8.91
C LYS A 100 -12.70 -1.94 -7.93
N TRP A 101 -12.46 -1.16 -6.88
CA TRP A 101 -13.48 -0.74 -5.92
C TRP A 101 -14.30 0.46 -6.43
N GLY A 102 -15.42 0.75 -5.76
CA GLY A 102 -16.31 1.85 -6.14
C GLY A 102 -15.78 3.25 -5.84
N ASP A 103 -14.88 3.37 -4.86
CA ASP A 103 -14.35 4.63 -4.34
C ASP A 103 -12.83 4.53 -4.12
N PRO A 104 -12.08 5.66 -4.19
CA PRO A 104 -10.64 5.65 -3.97
C PRO A 104 -10.28 5.39 -2.49
N PRO A 105 -9.11 4.75 -2.21
CA PRO A 105 -8.19 4.18 -3.19
C PRO A 105 -8.81 2.98 -3.90
N TYR A 106 -8.77 2.96 -5.25
CA TYR A 106 -9.57 2.03 -6.05
C TYR A 106 -9.07 0.58 -6.02
N TYR A 107 -7.81 0.35 -5.61
CA TYR A 107 -7.18 -0.97 -5.55
C TYR A 107 -6.53 -1.20 -4.17
N PRO A 108 -7.29 -1.16 -3.07
CA PRO A 108 -6.71 -1.16 -1.73
C PRO A 108 -6.10 -2.51 -1.35
N THR A 109 -6.43 -3.59 -2.07
CA THR A 109 -5.82 -4.91 -1.91
C THR A 109 -4.34 -4.93 -2.31
N ASP A 110 -3.95 -3.99 -3.17
CA ASP A 110 -2.63 -3.95 -3.81
C ASP A 110 -1.71 -2.93 -3.13
N ILE A 111 -2.24 -2.16 -2.17
CA ILE A 111 -1.46 -1.24 -1.34
C ILE A 111 -0.55 -2.05 -0.42
N VAL A 112 0.75 -1.93 -0.65
CA VAL A 112 1.79 -2.60 0.14
C VAL A 112 2.45 -1.67 1.15
N ASP A 113 2.40 -0.36 0.92
CA ASP A 113 2.99 0.64 1.81
C ASP A 113 2.21 1.97 1.71
N PRO A 114 1.32 2.28 2.67
CA PRO A 114 0.67 3.58 2.76
C PRO A 114 1.60 4.59 3.44
N LEU A 115 1.81 5.72 2.78
CA LEU A 115 2.70 6.79 3.22
C LEU A 115 1.88 8.04 3.54
N ALA A 116 2.36 8.85 4.47
CA ALA A 116 1.88 10.22 4.59
C ALA A 116 2.13 10.99 3.28
N GLU A 117 1.47 12.14 3.12
CA GLU A 117 1.66 13.04 1.99
C GLU A 117 3.14 13.21 1.62
N GLN A 118 3.46 13.06 0.34
CA GLN A 118 4.82 13.21 -0.19
C GLN A 118 4.86 14.36 -1.20
N ASP A 119 5.92 15.18 -1.15
CA ASP A 119 6.19 16.11 -2.24
C ASP A 119 6.76 15.33 -3.43
N MET A 120 5.89 15.02 -4.40
CA MET A 120 6.29 14.26 -5.58
C MET A 120 7.26 15.02 -6.50
N THR A 121 7.52 16.31 -6.23
CA THR A 121 8.54 17.11 -6.94
C THR A 121 9.90 17.12 -6.21
N ASP A 122 9.98 16.59 -4.99
CA ASP A 122 11.24 16.42 -4.26
C ASP A 122 12.03 15.23 -4.83
N PRO A 123 13.27 15.45 -5.35
CA PRO A 123 14.10 14.35 -5.87
C PRO A 123 14.48 13.31 -4.80
N ASN A 124 14.43 13.64 -3.51
CA ASN A 124 14.67 12.68 -2.43
C ASN A 124 13.54 11.65 -2.35
N VAL A 125 12.28 12.07 -2.48
CA VAL A 125 11.11 11.17 -2.49
C VAL A 125 11.21 10.20 -3.67
N LEU A 126 11.58 10.69 -4.86
CA LEU A 126 11.84 9.83 -6.02
C LEU A 126 12.97 8.82 -5.76
N THR A 127 14.08 9.28 -5.18
CA THR A 127 15.24 8.43 -4.86
C THR A 127 14.86 7.34 -3.86
N GLU A 128 14.03 7.68 -2.86
CA GLU A 128 13.53 6.73 -1.87
C GLU A 128 12.60 5.70 -2.49
N PHE A 129 11.72 6.09 -3.42
CA PHE A 129 10.87 5.16 -4.15
C PHE A 129 11.70 4.17 -4.98
N ILE A 130 12.70 4.65 -5.72
CA ILE A 130 13.59 3.80 -6.52
C ILE A 130 14.30 2.79 -5.63
N ARG A 131 14.89 3.24 -4.52
CA ARG A 131 15.58 2.36 -3.58
C ARG A 131 14.62 1.33 -2.98
N TRP A 132 13.45 1.77 -2.53
CA TRP A 132 12.42 0.88 -1.99
C TRP A 132 12.02 -0.20 -3.01
N ALA A 133 11.82 0.17 -4.27
CA ALA A 133 11.45 -0.76 -5.32
C ALA A 133 12.57 -1.80 -5.58
N GLN A 134 13.83 -1.36 -5.62
CA GLN A 134 14.99 -2.25 -5.79
C GLN A 134 15.15 -3.23 -4.62
N GLU A 135 14.90 -2.77 -3.39
CA GLU A 135 15.03 -3.58 -2.17
C GLU A 135 13.89 -4.61 -2.04
N ASN A 136 12.65 -4.25 -2.39
CA ASN A 136 11.48 -5.09 -2.18
C ASN A 136 11.08 -5.94 -3.40
N TYR A 137 11.43 -5.48 -4.60
CA TYR A 137 11.10 -6.13 -5.87
C TYR A 137 12.34 -6.22 -6.76
N PRO A 138 13.37 -7.00 -6.34
CA PRO A 138 14.60 -7.12 -7.10
C PRO A 138 14.34 -7.75 -8.47
N ALA A 139 15.01 -7.17 -9.47
CA ALA A 139 15.00 -7.65 -10.86
C ALA A 139 16.38 -7.49 -11.53
N GLU A 140 16.56 -8.19 -12.65
CA GLU A 140 17.75 -8.04 -13.51
C GLU A 140 17.80 -6.66 -14.19
N HIS A 141 16.63 -6.12 -14.52
CA HIS A 141 16.48 -4.83 -15.20
C HIS A 141 15.41 -3.97 -14.53
N TYR A 142 15.58 -2.65 -14.66
CA TYR A 142 14.69 -1.67 -14.08
C TYR A 142 14.29 -0.63 -15.13
N LEU A 143 13.01 -0.26 -15.11
CA LEU A 143 12.47 0.85 -15.89
C LEU A 143 11.77 1.80 -14.91
N LEU A 144 12.06 3.09 -15.02
CA LEU A 144 11.37 4.15 -14.29
C LEU A 144 10.53 4.97 -15.28
N ILE A 145 9.27 5.20 -14.92
CA ILE A 145 8.31 6.02 -15.66
C ILE A 145 7.86 7.18 -14.79
#